data_AF-A0A819APB2-F1
#
_entry.id   AF-A0A819APB2-F1
#
_cell.length_a   1.000
_cell.length_b   1.000
_cell.length_c   1.000
_cell.angle_alpha   90.00
_cell.angle_beta   90.00
_cell.angle_gamma   90.00
#
_symmetry.space_group_name_H-M   'P 1'
#
loop_
_entity.id
_entity.type
_entity.pdbx_description
1 polymer ?
#
loop_
_entity_poly.entity_id
_entity_poly.type
_entity_poly.pdbx_seq_one_letter_code
_entity_poly.pdbx_strand_id
1 'polypeptide(L)'
;MLNKQLDEVEVTRDLFRQALSEHTSESKNHILIQQINDWKHDSIEKIQQTADEARKLLLKYTAKHILDVEIKLNKLTDQLRYNRQENDFIDTDLHQWKKQLIQLTDEFNKPSNITIRQDSKALVNKIYVDISTISSCTMKINANTKWFVNGVTGAEGNERGDGLNQLDCSWSICIDDDEQVIYIADTYNHRIIEWKYGATNWQVVAGNTNGTVVAGGHGQGNRLDQLNGPGYIFVDQDYSVYISDGNNHRVMKWIKDATEGIIVAGDQGQGNGLAQLSGLRGVIVDQLGTVYVADYQNDRIMRWSKEGNTNGTVVAGGHGQGNRLDQLNGPGYIFVDQDYSVYISDGNNHRVMKWIKDATEGIIVAGGQGQGNGLAQLSGLRGVIVD
;
A
#
# COMPACT_ATOMS: atom_id res chain seq x y z
N MET A 1 -17.22 -64.05 39.75
CA MET A 1 -16.18 -63.00 39.70
C MET A 1 -16.40 -62.08 38.51
N LEU A 2 -16.56 -62.61 37.28
CA LEU A 2 -16.87 -61.83 36.08
C LEU A 2 -18.19 -61.04 36.15
N ASN A 3 -19.30 -61.64 36.61
CA ASN A 3 -20.58 -60.93 36.66
C ASN A 3 -20.55 -59.69 37.56
N LYS A 4 -19.81 -59.75 38.67
CA LYS A 4 -19.66 -58.60 39.58
C LYS A 4 -18.85 -57.46 38.94
N GLN A 5 -17.88 -57.80 38.10
CA GLN A 5 -17.12 -56.82 37.32
C GLN A 5 -17.97 -56.22 36.19
N LEU A 6 -18.88 -57.01 35.61
CA LEU A 6 -19.84 -56.51 34.62
C LEU A 6 -20.83 -55.52 35.25
N ASP A 7 -21.36 -55.84 36.44
CA ASP A 7 -22.24 -54.94 37.20
C ASP A 7 -21.54 -53.60 37.54
N GLU A 8 -20.26 -53.64 37.92
CA GLU A 8 -19.46 -52.42 38.17
C GLU A 8 -19.26 -51.58 36.90
N VAL A 9 -19.07 -52.22 35.75
CA VAL A 9 -18.97 -51.53 34.44
C VAL A 9 -20.30 -50.91 34.05
N GLU A 10 -21.43 -51.59 34.28
CA GLU A 10 -22.76 -51.05 33.98
C GLU A 10 -23.11 -49.85 34.86
N VAL A 11 -22.81 -49.91 36.16
CA VAL A 11 -22.98 -48.77 37.08
C VAL A 11 -22.10 -47.59 36.64
N THR A 12 -20.84 -47.84 36.27
CA THR A 12 -19.93 -46.79 35.80
C THR A 12 -20.42 -46.15 34.50
N ARG A 13 -20.94 -46.96 33.57
CA ARG A 13 -21.56 -46.49 32.31
C ARG A 13 -22.76 -45.59 32.59
N ASP A 14 -23.62 -45.97 33.53
CA ASP A 14 -24.85 -45.24 33.82
C ASP A 14 -24.56 -43.91 34.54
N LEU A 15 -23.57 -43.89 35.44
CA LEU A 15 -23.04 -42.65 36.02
C LEU A 15 -22.43 -41.73 34.95
N PHE A 16 -21.69 -42.29 33.99
CA PHE A 16 -21.14 -41.52 32.88
C PHE A 16 -22.24 -40.95 31.98
N ARG A 17 -23.29 -41.73 31.69
CA ARG A 17 -24.46 -41.26 30.92
C ARG A 17 -25.20 -40.14 31.64
N GLN A 18 -25.35 -40.24 32.95
CA GLN A 18 -25.97 -39.19 33.75
C GLN A 18 -25.15 -37.89 33.68
N ALA A 19 -23.83 -37.96 33.89
CA ALA A 19 -22.93 -36.82 33.76
C ALA A 19 -22.94 -36.22 32.33
N LEU A 20 -23.03 -37.07 31.30
CA LEU A 20 -23.13 -36.62 29.91
C LEU A 20 -24.46 -35.89 29.65
N SER A 21 -25.56 -36.36 30.26
CA SER A 21 -26.89 -35.74 30.15
C SER A 21 -26.96 -34.38 30.87
N GLU A 22 -26.28 -34.25 32.00
CA GLU A 22 -26.14 -33.01 32.76
C GLU A 22 -25.25 -31.99 32.01
N HIS A 23 -24.24 -32.45 31.27
CA HIS A 23 -23.44 -31.59 30.39
C HIS A 23 -24.15 -31.19 29.08
N THR A 24 -25.07 -32.02 28.57
CA THR A 24 -25.84 -31.68 27.37
C THR A 24 -27.03 -30.74 27.67
N SER A 25 -27.50 -30.67 28.91
CA SER A 25 -28.58 -29.74 29.32
C SER A 25 -28.10 -28.31 29.65
N GLU A 26 -26.80 -28.09 29.90
CA GLU A 26 -26.21 -26.76 30.15
C GLU A 26 -25.14 -26.34 29.12
N SER A 27 -25.42 -26.49 27.83
CA SER A 27 -24.50 -26.06 26.76
C SER A 27 -24.10 -24.57 26.80
N LYS A 28 -24.84 -23.73 27.55
CA LYS A 28 -24.57 -22.30 27.73
C LYS A 28 -23.52 -21.98 28.80
N ASN A 29 -23.23 -22.90 29.73
CA ASN A 29 -22.26 -22.71 30.82
C ASN A 29 -20.89 -23.33 30.53
N HIS A 30 -20.69 -23.88 29.32
CA HIS A 30 -19.39 -24.41 28.92
C HIS A 30 -18.35 -23.29 28.96
N ILE A 31 -17.18 -23.55 29.57
CA ILE A 31 -16.13 -22.54 29.79
C ILE A 31 -15.70 -21.81 28.50
N LEU A 32 -15.65 -22.53 27.37
CA LEU A 32 -15.37 -21.94 26.05
C LEU A 32 -16.49 -20.99 25.57
N ILE A 33 -17.75 -21.28 25.88
CA ILE A 33 -18.89 -20.41 25.54
C ILE A 33 -18.87 -19.14 26.39
N GLN A 34 -18.50 -19.25 27.68
CA GLN A 34 -18.26 -18.07 28.53
C GLN A 34 -17.12 -17.20 28.00
N GLN A 35 -15.98 -17.80 27.63
CA GLN A 35 -14.87 -17.08 27.00
C GLN A 35 -15.26 -16.35 25.71
N ILE A 36 -16.09 -16.98 24.86
CA ILE A 36 -16.62 -16.34 23.64
C ILE A 36 -17.53 -15.16 23.99
N ASN A 37 -18.37 -15.29 25.04
CA ASN A 37 -19.27 -14.23 25.47
C ASN A 37 -18.53 -13.04 26.09
N ASP A 38 -17.51 -13.31 26.92
CA ASP A 38 -16.66 -12.27 27.52
C ASP A 38 -15.89 -11.52 26.43
N TRP A 39 -15.26 -12.26 25.50
CA TRP A 39 -14.60 -11.66 24.33
C TRP A 39 -15.53 -10.77 23.51
N LYS A 40 -16.78 -11.20 23.31
CA LYS A 40 -17.80 -10.41 22.61
C LYS A 40 -18.15 -9.13 23.38
N HIS A 41 -18.29 -9.22 24.70
CA HIS A 41 -18.62 -8.07 25.54
C HIS A 41 -17.51 -7.00 25.51
N ASP A 42 -16.27 -7.42 25.77
CA ASP A 42 -15.09 -6.53 25.76
C ASP A 42 -14.89 -5.87 24.40
N SER A 43 -15.14 -6.61 23.32
CA SER A 43 -15.07 -6.08 21.96
C SER A 43 -16.12 -5.00 21.72
N ILE A 44 -17.36 -5.19 22.18
CA ILE A 44 -18.44 -4.19 22.05
C ILE A 44 -18.11 -2.92 22.83
N GLU A 45 -17.62 -3.05 24.07
CA GLU A 45 -17.27 -1.90 24.91
C GLU A 45 -16.14 -1.08 24.27
N LYS A 46 -15.09 -1.74 23.76
CA LYS A 46 -13.98 -1.09 23.07
C LYS A 46 -14.42 -0.35 21.80
N ILE A 47 -15.36 -0.92 21.04
CA ILE A 47 -15.95 -0.27 19.85
C ILE A 47 -16.71 0.99 20.27
N GLN A 48 -17.52 0.91 21.32
CA GLN A 48 -18.31 2.05 21.81
C GLN A 48 -17.39 3.18 22.30
N GLN A 49 -16.36 2.86 23.07
CA GLN A 49 -15.38 3.83 23.54
C GLN A 49 -14.67 4.55 22.37
N THR A 50 -14.20 3.78 21.39
CA THR A 50 -13.54 4.33 20.19
C THR A 50 -14.47 5.27 19.42
N ALA A 51 -15.74 4.91 19.28
CA ALA A 51 -16.74 5.74 18.60
C ALA A 51 -17.01 7.05 19.35
N ASP A 52 -17.05 7.02 20.68
CA ASP A 52 -17.29 8.21 21.49
C ASP A 52 -16.08 9.16 21.54
N GLU A 53 -14.86 8.63 21.54
CA GLU A 53 -13.63 9.42 21.40
C GLU A 53 -13.58 10.11 20.03
N ALA A 54 -13.90 9.39 18.95
CA ALA A 54 -14.01 9.94 17.61
C ALA A 54 -15.06 11.07 17.51
N ARG A 55 -16.25 10.88 18.12
CA ARG A 55 -17.30 11.92 18.17
C ARG A 55 -16.84 13.18 18.90
N LYS A 56 -16.19 13.04 20.06
CA LYS A 56 -15.66 14.18 20.82
C LYS A 56 -14.61 14.95 20.03
N LEU A 57 -13.73 14.24 19.33
CA LEU A 57 -12.72 14.82 18.45
C LEU A 57 -13.39 15.62 17.32
N LEU A 58 -14.36 15.01 16.63
CA LEU A 58 -15.10 15.64 15.54
C LEU A 58 -15.81 16.93 15.98
N LEU A 59 -16.51 16.90 17.12
CA LEU A 59 -17.18 18.08 17.68
C LEU A 59 -16.21 19.22 17.96
N LYS A 60 -15.00 18.91 18.48
CA LYS A 60 -13.96 19.91 18.74
C LYS A 60 -13.47 20.59 17.45
N TYR A 61 -13.26 19.83 16.38
CA TYR A 61 -12.78 20.38 15.11
C TYR A 61 -13.86 21.14 14.34
N THR A 62 -15.10 20.66 14.37
CA THR A 62 -16.24 21.37 13.77
C THR A 62 -16.45 22.74 14.44
N ALA A 63 -16.35 22.80 15.78
CA ALA A 63 -16.45 24.07 16.50
C ALA A 63 -15.35 25.06 16.10
N LYS A 64 -14.11 24.58 15.92
CA LYS A 64 -12.98 25.41 15.46
C LYS A 64 -13.18 25.90 14.02
N HIS A 65 -13.63 25.04 13.11
CA HIS A 65 -13.88 25.39 11.71
C HIS A 65 -14.96 26.46 11.56
N ILE A 66 -16.06 26.34 12.32
CA ILE A 66 -17.13 27.34 12.34
C ILE A 66 -16.59 28.70 12.79
N LEU A 67 -15.75 28.73 13.83
CA LEU A 67 -15.14 29.96 14.32
C LEU A 67 -14.22 30.62 13.26
N ASP A 68 -13.43 29.82 12.55
CA ASP A 68 -12.54 30.32 11.49
C ASP A 68 -13.33 30.94 10.32
N VAL A 69 -14.45 30.33 9.92
CA VAL A 69 -15.36 30.87 8.90
C VAL A 69 -16.03 32.16 9.38
N GLU A 70 -16.45 32.22 10.64
CA GLU A 70 -17.06 33.41 11.25
C GLU A 70 -16.09 34.60 11.27
N ILE A 71 -14.82 34.37 11.63
CA ILE A 71 -13.77 35.40 11.60
C ILE A 71 -13.59 35.97 10.19
N LYS A 72 -13.55 35.10 9.16
CA LYS A 72 -13.41 35.55 7.77
C LYS A 72 -14.63 36.33 7.28
N LEU A 73 -15.83 35.91 7.66
CA LEU A 73 -17.07 36.62 7.33
C LEU A 73 -17.13 38.02 7.97
N ASN A 74 -16.71 38.13 9.23
CA ASN A 74 -16.63 39.42 9.93
C ASN A 74 -15.63 40.36 9.23
N LYS A 75 -14.47 39.86 8.83
CA LYS A 75 -13.47 40.63 8.07
C LYS A 75 -14.01 41.15 6.73
N LEU A 76 -14.74 40.31 5.98
CA LEU A 76 -15.40 40.72 4.74
C LEU A 76 -16.49 41.79 5.00
N THR A 77 -17.23 41.63 6.09
CA THR A 77 -18.27 42.59 6.51
C THR A 77 -17.68 43.96 6.82
N ASP A 78 -16.53 44.02 7.49
CA ASP A 78 -15.84 45.27 7.79
C ASP A 78 -15.29 45.94 6.53
N GLN A 79 -14.74 45.16 5.59
CA GLN A 79 -14.31 45.66 4.27
C GLN A 79 -15.47 46.27 3.48
N LEU A 80 -16.64 45.62 3.47
CA LEU A 80 -17.84 46.13 2.81
C LEU A 80 -18.32 47.44 3.45
N ARG A 81 -18.26 47.55 4.78
CA ARG A 81 -18.65 48.77 5.50
C ARG A 81 -17.72 49.93 5.21
N TYR A 82 -16.40 49.70 5.24
CA TYR A 82 -15.38 50.72 4.97
C TYR A 82 -15.54 51.30 3.56
N ASN A 83 -15.58 50.44 2.53
CA ASN A 83 -15.67 50.91 1.14
C ASN A 83 -17.01 51.60 0.82
N ARG A 84 -18.09 51.21 1.51
CA ARG A 84 -19.38 51.89 1.40
C ARG A 84 -19.39 53.28 2.04
N GLN A 85 -18.60 53.50 3.10
CA GLN A 85 -18.47 54.81 3.74
C GLN A 85 -17.61 55.76 2.89
N GLU A 86 -16.52 55.25 2.30
CA GLU A 86 -15.63 56.02 1.42
C GLU A 86 -16.20 56.23 0.00
N ASN A 87 -17.27 55.51 -0.35
CA ASN A 87 -17.93 55.55 -1.67
C ASN A 87 -16.97 55.22 -2.84
N ASP A 88 -15.96 54.40 -2.56
CA ASP A 88 -14.78 54.15 -3.41
C ASP A 88 -14.75 52.71 -3.96
N PHE A 89 -15.87 52.21 -4.49
CA PHE A 89 -15.95 50.86 -5.03
C PHE A 89 -16.33 50.85 -6.51
N ILE A 90 -15.65 49.99 -7.28
CA ILE A 90 -15.89 49.75 -8.70
C ILE A 90 -16.49 48.35 -8.94
N ASP A 91 -17.00 48.09 -10.13
CA ASP A 91 -17.64 46.80 -10.49
C ASP A 91 -16.74 45.58 -10.22
N THR A 92 -15.42 45.77 -10.31
CA THR A 92 -14.42 44.74 -10.00
C THR A 92 -14.45 44.35 -8.52
N ASP A 93 -14.63 45.30 -7.60
CA ASP A 93 -14.73 45.03 -6.16
C ASP A 93 -16.00 44.25 -5.82
N LEU A 94 -17.11 44.63 -6.46
CA LEU A 94 -18.39 43.94 -6.30
C LEU A 94 -18.31 42.49 -6.77
N HIS A 95 -17.60 42.23 -7.87
CA HIS A 95 -17.36 40.88 -8.37
C HIS A 95 -16.46 40.08 -7.41
N GLN A 96 -15.43 40.72 -6.87
CA GLN A 96 -14.49 40.09 -5.93
C GLN A 96 -15.17 39.70 -4.61
N TRP A 97 -16.00 40.57 -4.03
CA TRP A 97 -16.73 40.26 -2.80
C TRP A 97 -17.76 39.14 -2.99
N LYS A 98 -18.46 39.13 -4.14
CA LYS A 98 -19.36 38.01 -4.50
C LYS A 98 -18.60 36.69 -4.57
N LYS A 99 -17.41 36.68 -5.17
CA LYS A 99 -16.54 35.50 -5.25
C LYS A 99 -16.08 35.05 -3.85
N GLN A 100 -15.70 35.97 -2.98
CA GLN A 100 -15.30 35.66 -1.60
C GLN A 100 -16.46 35.09 -0.78
N LEU A 101 -17.69 35.60 -0.95
CA LEU A 101 -18.88 35.09 -0.27
C LEU A 101 -19.23 33.66 -0.71
N ILE A 102 -19.10 33.37 -2.01
CA ILE A 102 -19.26 32.02 -2.57
C ILE A 102 -18.21 31.07 -1.99
N GLN A 103 -16.94 31.50 -1.92
CA GLN A 103 -15.87 30.71 -1.31
C GLN A 103 -16.13 30.42 0.18
N LEU A 104 -16.59 31.40 0.96
CA LEU A 104 -16.96 31.19 2.36
C LEU A 104 -18.15 30.24 2.52
N THR A 105 -19.11 30.30 1.60
CA THR A 105 -20.26 29.38 1.57
C THR A 105 -19.80 27.96 1.29
N ASP A 106 -18.86 27.77 0.36
CA ASP A 106 -18.26 26.47 0.07
C ASP A 106 -17.43 25.94 1.25
N GLU A 107 -16.62 26.79 1.90
CA GLU A 107 -15.86 26.43 3.10
C GLU A 107 -16.76 26.03 4.28
N PHE A 108 -17.88 26.75 4.50
CA PHE A 108 -18.85 26.42 5.53
C PHE A 108 -19.51 25.05 5.30
N ASN A 109 -19.92 24.78 4.06
CA ASN A 109 -20.63 23.56 3.70
C ASN A 109 -19.71 22.34 3.54
N LYS A 110 -18.40 22.54 3.41
CA LYS A 110 -17.41 21.47 3.20
C LYS A 110 -16.15 21.73 4.05
N PRO A 111 -16.14 21.36 5.35
CA PRO A 111 -14.94 21.38 6.16
C PRO A 111 -13.89 20.47 5.50
N SER A 112 -12.84 21.06 4.94
CA SER A 112 -11.85 20.36 4.13
C SER A 112 -10.94 19.43 4.94
N ASN A 113 -11.15 19.31 6.24
CA ASN A 113 -10.27 18.68 7.22
C ASN A 113 -10.89 17.50 7.97
N ILE A 114 -12.10 17.05 7.63
CA ILE A 114 -12.76 15.92 8.32
C ILE A 114 -13.30 14.93 7.29
N THR A 115 -12.75 13.73 7.25
CA THR A 115 -13.27 12.61 6.45
C THR A 115 -13.56 11.43 7.35
N ILE A 116 -14.77 10.87 7.25
CA ILE A 116 -15.15 9.64 7.93
C ILE A 116 -14.95 8.48 6.95
N ARG A 117 -13.99 7.60 7.23
CA ARG A 117 -13.80 6.36 6.46
C ARG A 117 -14.41 5.18 7.22
N GLN A 118 -15.18 4.36 6.52
CA GLN A 118 -15.73 3.10 7.04
C GLN A 118 -15.03 1.95 6.32
N ASP A 119 -14.29 1.13 7.06
CA ASP A 119 -13.72 -0.10 6.52
C ASP A 119 -14.78 -1.20 6.56
N SER A 120 -15.22 -1.64 5.39
CA SER A 120 -16.27 -2.65 5.22
C SER A 120 -15.75 -4.09 5.14
N LYS A 121 -14.43 -4.31 5.33
CA LYS A 121 -13.82 -5.64 5.15
C LYS A 121 -13.44 -6.38 6.44
N ALA A 122 -13.72 -5.81 7.62
CA ALA A 122 -13.50 -6.47 8.91
C ALA A 122 -14.81 -6.92 9.58
N LEU A 123 -14.74 -7.98 10.41
CA LEU A 123 -15.88 -8.47 11.22
C LEU A 123 -16.41 -7.42 12.22
N VAL A 124 -15.64 -6.37 12.46
CA VAL A 124 -15.97 -5.19 13.26
C VAL A 124 -15.76 -3.94 12.39
N ASN A 125 -16.82 -3.18 12.16
CA ASN A 125 -16.75 -1.88 11.48
C ASN A 125 -15.81 -0.94 12.26
N LYS A 126 -14.64 -0.62 11.69
CA LYS A 126 -13.77 0.44 12.23
C LYS A 126 -14.12 1.76 11.55
N ILE A 127 -14.32 2.80 12.37
CA ILE A 127 -14.52 4.18 11.92
C ILE A 127 -13.23 4.94 12.18
N TYR A 128 -12.66 5.54 11.12
CA TYR A 128 -11.50 6.42 11.24
C TYR A 128 -11.95 7.86 11.05
N VAL A 129 -11.50 8.75 11.94
CA VAL A 129 -11.65 10.20 11.79
C VAL A 129 -10.28 10.75 11.44
N ASP A 130 -10.10 11.10 10.17
CA ASP A 130 -8.85 11.68 9.69
C ASP A 130 -8.94 13.21 9.79
N ILE A 131 -7.99 13.80 10.52
CA ILE A 131 -7.90 15.25 10.72
C ILE A 131 -6.54 15.72 10.24
N SER A 132 -6.54 16.32 9.05
CA SER A 132 -5.35 16.91 8.46
C SER A 132 -4.91 18.12 9.30
N THR A 133 -3.94 17.92 10.19
CA THR A 133 -3.11 19.03 10.68
C THR A 133 -2.08 19.33 9.60
N ILE A 134 -1.94 20.61 9.26
CA ILE A 134 -1.06 21.07 8.18
C ILE A 134 0.40 20.77 8.57
N SER A 135 0.96 19.67 8.07
CA SER A 135 2.34 19.54 7.57
C SER A 135 2.70 18.06 7.35
N SER A 136 2.29 17.54 6.19
CA SER A 136 3.00 16.52 5.40
C SER A 136 2.04 16.10 4.30
N CYS A 137 2.51 16.10 3.06
CA CYS A 137 1.77 15.66 1.89
C CYS A 137 0.95 14.39 2.19
N THR A 138 -0.36 14.53 2.17
CA THR A 138 -1.27 13.41 1.96
C THR A 138 -2.04 13.76 0.69
N MET A 139 -1.74 13.02 -0.37
CA MET A 139 -2.44 13.17 -1.63
C MET A 139 -3.92 12.81 -1.40
N LYS A 140 -4.81 13.81 -1.41
CA LYS A 140 -6.25 13.61 -1.34
C LYS A 140 -6.73 13.07 -2.68
N ILE A 141 -6.89 11.75 -2.79
CA ILE A 141 -7.69 11.17 -3.88
C ILE A 141 -9.15 11.54 -3.59
N ASN A 142 -9.71 12.46 -4.37
CA ASN A 142 -11.13 12.82 -4.28
C ASN A 142 -11.99 11.57 -4.47
N ALA A 143 -12.85 11.23 -3.52
CA ALA A 143 -13.74 10.05 -3.57
C ALA A 143 -14.74 10.02 -4.76
N ASN A 144 -14.67 11.02 -5.66
CA ASN A 144 -15.43 11.13 -6.90
C ASN A 144 -14.51 11.15 -8.14
N THR A 145 -13.34 10.48 -8.12
CA THR A 145 -12.51 10.30 -9.32
C THR A 145 -13.33 9.53 -10.35
N LYS A 146 -14.07 10.25 -11.19
CA LYS A 146 -14.58 9.74 -12.44
C LYS A 146 -13.35 9.56 -13.31
N TRP A 147 -13.01 8.31 -13.61
CA TRP A 147 -12.09 7.99 -14.69
C TRP A 147 -12.51 8.82 -15.91
N PHE A 148 -11.66 9.75 -16.34
CA PHE A 148 -11.88 10.42 -17.60
C PHE A 148 -11.79 9.33 -18.68
N VAL A 149 -12.87 9.15 -19.45
CA VAL A 149 -12.95 8.16 -20.54
C VAL A 149 -11.87 8.39 -21.61
N ASN A 150 -11.26 9.58 -21.59
CA ASN A 150 -10.15 9.95 -22.45
C ASN A 150 -8.86 9.96 -21.60
N GLY A 151 -8.22 8.79 -21.45
CA GLY A 151 -6.85 8.75 -20.96
C GLY A 151 -5.96 9.62 -21.85
N VAL A 152 -5.17 10.49 -21.24
CA VAL A 152 -4.14 11.27 -21.94
C VAL A 152 -2.84 10.50 -21.77
N THR A 153 -2.10 10.26 -22.86
CA THR A 153 -0.77 9.65 -22.77
C THR A 153 0.16 10.60 -22.00
N GLY A 154 0.54 10.20 -20.78
CA GLY A 154 1.38 11.00 -19.88
C GLY A 154 2.87 10.71 -20.01
N ALA A 155 3.22 9.51 -20.46
CA ALA A 155 4.58 9.06 -20.75
C ALA A 155 4.52 8.10 -21.95
N GLU A 156 5.52 8.16 -22.83
CA GLU A 156 5.54 7.51 -24.16
C GLU A 156 4.56 8.17 -25.17
N GLY A 157 4.76 7.92 -26.47
CA GLY A 157 3.91 8.47 -27.53
C GLY A 157 4.49 8.38 -28.95
N ASN A 158 5.76 8.01 -29.09
CA ASN A 158 6.50 8.07 -30.36
C ASN A 158 7.09 6.72 -30.81
N GLU A 159 6.34 5.64 -30.67
CA GLU A 159 6.73 4.27 -31.08
C GLU A 159 7.88 3.66 -30.25
N ARG A 160 8.11 2.35 -30.41
CA ARG A 160 9.20 1.63 -29.76
C ARG A 160 10.55 2.18 -30.24
N GLY A 161 11.45 2.48 -29.30
CA GLY A 161 12.78 3.00 -29.62
C GLY A 161 13.57 3.37 -28.37
N ASP A 162 14.72 4.01 -28.57
CA ASP A 162 15.69 4.38 -27.52
C ASP A 162 15.76 5.89 -27.26
N GLY A 163 14.96 6.70 -27.96
CA GLY A 163 14.78 8.13 -27.66
C GLY A 163 14.24 8.36 -26.24
N LEU A 164 14.46 9.54 -25.67
CA LEU A 164 13.99 9.89 -24.32
C LEU A 164 12.45 9.98 -24.16
N ASN A 165 11.75 9.90 -25.28
CA ASN A 165 10.29 9.88 -25.41
C ASN A 165 9.78 8.57 -26.03
N GLN A 166 10.66 7.56 -26.14
CA GLN A 166 10.40 6.22 -26.64
C GLN A 166 10.80 5.21 -25.57
N LEU A 167 10.04 4.13 -25.45
CA LEU A 167 10.31 3.06 -24.51
C LEU A 167 10.42 1.74 -25.27
N ASP A 168 11.13 0.77 -24.68
CA ASP A 168 11.22 -0.59 -25.18
C ASP A 168 10.96 -1.62 -24.07
N CYS A 169 9.81 -2.30 -24.19
CA CYS A 169 9.36 -3.38 -23.30
C CYS A 169 9.37 -3.00 -21.82
N SER A 170 8.78 -1.86 -21.48
CA SER A 170 8.64 -1.38 -20.10
C SER A 170 7.89 -2.39 -19.22
N TRP A 171 8.44 -2.71 -18.04
CA TRP A 171 7.85 -3.69 -17.12
C TRP A 171 7.29 -3.12 -15.83
N SER A 172 7.74 -1.93 -15.41
CA SER A 172 7.34 -1.34 -14.15
C SER A 172 7.30 0.18 -14.23
N ILE A 173 6.42 0.75 -13.43
CA ILE A 173 6.37 2.18 -13.13
C ILE A 173 6.35 2.37 -11.62
N CYS A 174 6.93 3.46 -11.15
CA CYS A 174 6.80 3.94 -9.78
C CYS A 174 6.39 5.41 -9.84
N ILE A 175 5.42 5.80 -9.01
CA ILE A 175 4.90 7.17 -8.97
C ILE A 175 5.35 7.79 -7.65
N ASP A 176 5.96 8.96 -7.76
CA ASP A 176 6.26 9.85 -6.66
C ASP A 176 5.26 11.00 -6.71
N ASP A 177 4.27 10.92 -5.82
CA ASP A 177 3.19 11.89 -5.74
C ASP A 177 3.67 13.25 -5.19
N ASP A 178 4.76 13.31 -4.44
CA ASP A 178 5.24 14.56 -3.83
C ASP A 178 5.89 15.46 -4.89
N GLU A 179 6.74 14.88 -5.73
CA GLU A 179 7.40 15.60 -6.83
C GLU A 179 6.58 15.57 -8.13
N GLN A 180 5.46 14.83 -8.16
CA GLN A 180 4.63 14.60 -9.36
C GLN A 180 5.45 13.97 -10.49
N VAL A 181 6.18 12.89 -10.17
CA VAL A 181 7.12 12.23 -11.05
C VAL A 181 6.73 10.77 -11.29
N ILE A 182 6.92 10.30 -12.52
CA ILE A 182 6.78 8.88 -12.88
C ILE A 182 8.15 8.35 -13.26
N TYR A 183 8.61 7.33 -12.56
CA TYR A 183 9.78 6.54 -12.90
C TYR A 183 9.34 5.31 -13.69
N ILE A 184 10.01 5.03 -14.80
CA ILE A 184 9.67 3.93 -15.70
C ILE A 184 10.91 3.07 -15.94
N ALA A 185 10.75 1.76 -15.77
CA ALA A 185 11.80 0.81 -16.12
C ALA A 185 11.69 0.53 -17.61
N ASP A 186 12.61 1.13 -18.37
CA ASP A 186 12.75 0.93 -19.81
C ASP A 186 13.64 -0.29 -20.05
N THR A 187 13.04 -1.46 -19.85
CA THR A 187 13.72 -2.75 -19.62
C THR A 187 14.73 -3.09 -20.71
N TYR A 188 14.36 -2.94 -21.98
CA TYR A 188 15.20 -3.34 -23.11
C TYR A 188 16.16 -2.25 -23.57
N ASN A 189 15.92 -1.00 -23.17
CA ASN A 189 16.93 0.06 -23.28
C ASN A 189 17.87 0.13 -22.06
N HIS A 190 17.67 -0.75 -21.07
CA HIS A 190 18.54 -0.92 -19.90
C HIS A 190 18.76 0.38 -19.11
N ARG A 191 17.65 1.10 -18.86
CA ARG A 191 17.67 2.39 -18.18
C ARG A 191 16.39 2.61 -17.38
N ILE A 192 16.46 3.51 -16.41
CA ILE A 192 15.29 4.06 -15.73
C ILE A 192 15.07 5.48 -16.22
N ILE A 193 13.85 5.76 -16.68
CA ILE A 193 13.43 7.08 -17.13
C ILE A 193 12.61 7.75 -16.04
N GLU A 194 12.98 8.96 -15.66
CA GLU A 194 12.18 9.87 -14.85
C GLU A 194 11.39 10.82 -15.76
N TRP A 195 10.09 10.90 -15.55
CA TRP A 195 9.19 11.80 -16.26
C TRP A 195 8.51 12.75 -15.28
N LYS A 196 8.82 14.04 -15.37
CA LYS A 196 8.18 15.07 -14.52
C LYS A 196 6.85 15.51 -15.09
N TYR A 197 5.83 15.52 -14.26
CA TYR A 197 4.50 15.98 -14.61
C TYR A 197 4.27 17.43 -14.13
N GLY A 198 3.63 18.28 -14.96
CA GLY A 198 3.32 19.65 -14.58
C GLY A 198 2.05 19.76 -13.73
N ALA A 199 2.14 20.43 -12.58
CA ALA A 199 1.11 20.51 -11.55
C ALA A 199 -0.22 21.20 -11.96
N THR A 200 -0.32 21.88 -13.11
CA THR A 200 -1.58 22.47 -13.55
C THR A 200 -2.39 21.49 -14.39
N ASN A 201 -3.35 20.81 -13.75
CA ASN A 201 -4.48 20.10 -14.35
C ASN A 201 -4.24 18.77 -15.09
N TRP A 202 -3.20 17.99 -14.76
CA TRP A 202 -2.95 16.74 -15.50
C TRP A 202 -2.91 16.99 -17.02
N GLN A 203 -2.31 18.12 -17.42
CA GLN A 203 -1.99 18.42 -18.82
C GLN A 203 -0.47 18.37 -19.00
N VAL A 204 -0.04 17.71 -20.07
CA VAL A 204 1.35 17.75 -20.55
C VAL A 204 1.79 19.22 -20.64
N VAL A 205 2.85 19.60 -19.93
CA VAL A 205 3.46 20.92 -20.11
C VAL A 205 4.00 20.96 -21.53
N ALA A 206 3.33 21.73 -22.39
CA ALA A 206 3.74 21.90 -23.78
C ALA A 206 5.21 22.33 -23.82
N GLY A 207 6.09 21.41 -24.26
CA GLY A 207 7.53 21.63 -24.40
C GLY A 207 8.46 20.78 -23.51
N ASN A 208 7.95 20.08 -22.48
CA ASN A 208 8.74 19.14 -21.68
C ASN A 208 8.28 17.69 -21.92
N THR A 209 8.58 17.17 -23.12
CA THR A 209 8.11 15.85 -23.59
C THR A 209 9.17 14.75 -23.50
N ASN A 210 10.33 15.03 -22.89
CA ASN A 210 11.45 14.10 -22.88
C ASN A 210 11.73 13.69 -21.44
N GLY A 211 11.66 12.39 -21.17
CA GLY A 211 12.11 11.84 -19.91
C GLY A 211 13.62 12.06 -19.73
N THR A 212 14.09 11.91 -18.50
CA THR A 212 15.52 11.97 -18.17
C THR A 212 15.99 10.60 -17.68
N VAL A 213 17.18 10.19 -18.08
CA VAL A 213 17.77 8.94 -17.57
C VAL A 213 18.30 9.20 -16.16
N VAL A 214 17.79 8.47 -15.18
CA VAL A 214 18.21 8.60 -13.77
C VAL A 214 18.99 7.40 -13.25
N ALA A 215 18.99 6.30 -13.98
CA ALA A 215 19.85 5.14 -13.72
C ALA A 215 20.09 4.32 -15.00
N GLY A 216 21.26 3.71 -15.13
CA GLY A 216 21.65 2.97 -16.33
C GLY A 216 21.85 3.87 -17.56
N GLY A 217 21.46 3.40 -18.73
CA GLY A 217 21.59 4.17 -20.00
C GLY A 217 22.97 4.13 -20.64
N HIS A 218 23.93 3.44 -20.04
CA HIS A 218 25.27 3.21 -20.59
C HIS A 218 25.41 1.85 -21.29
N GLY A 219 24.32 1.41 -21.92
CA GLY A 219 24.18 0.10 -22.57
C GLY A 219 24.01 -1.06 -21.59
N GLN A 220 23.77 -2.25 -22.16
CA GLN A 220 23.64 -3.49 -21.39
C GLN A 220 24.96 -3.85 -20.70
N GLY A 221 24.91 -4.18 -19.41
CA GLY A 221 26.07 -4.73 -18.70
C GLY A 221 25.86 -4.78 -17.19
N ASN A 222 26.94 -5.06 -16.45
CA ASN A 222 26.93 -5.26 -15.00
C ASN A 222 27.86 -4.31 -14.24
N ARG A 223 28.42 -3.29 -14.89
CA ARG A 223 29.13 -2.21 -14.18
C ARG A 223 28.16 -1.42 -13.29
N LEU A 224 28.69 -0.59 -12.39
CA LEU A 224 27.86 0.20 -11.47
C LEU A 224 27.07 1.32 -12.18
N ASP A 225 27.47 1.70 -13.40
CA ASP A 225 26.77 2.64 -14.30
C ASP A 225 25.81 1.94 -15.29
N GLN A 226 25.72 0.60 -15.26
CA GLN A 226 24.96 -0.20 -16.22
C GLN A 226 23.86 -1.04 -15.57
N LEU A 227 22.83 -1.33 -16.36
CA LEU A 227 21.75 -2.25 -16.01
C LEU A 227 21.62 -3.33 -17.10
N ASN A 228 20.94 -4.42 -16.77
CA ASN A 228 20.61 -5.50 -17.70
C ASN A 228 19.23 -6.06 -17.34
N GLY A 229 18.23 -5.64 -18.11
CA GLY A 229 16.83 -5.96 -17.86
C GLY A 229 16.33 -5.42 -16.52
N PRO A 230 16.41 -4.10 -16.25
CA PRO A 230 15.81 -3.52 -15.06
C PRO A 230 14.30 -3.74 -15.07
N GLY A 231 13.79 -4.29 -13.98
CA GLY A 231 12.38 -4.63 -13.81
C GLY A 231 11.68 -3.66 -12.86
N TYR A 232 11.46 -4.09 -11.62
CA TYR A 232 10.68 -3.32 -10.64
C TYR A 232 11.49 -2.17 -10.05
N ILE A 233 10.80 -1.07 -9.82
CA ILE A 233 11.35 0.16 -9.23
C ILE A 233 10.64 0.43 -7.89
N PHE A 234 11.42 0.84 -6.90
CA PHE A 234 10.93 1.48 -5.68
C PHE A 234 11.69 2.79 -5.47
N VAL A 235 11.00 3.85 -5.04
CA VAL A 235 11.61 5.14 -4.72
C VAL A 235 11.39 5.42 -3.25
N ASP A 236 12.47 5.70 -2.51
CA ASP A 236 12.38 6.06 -1.09
C ASP A 236 12.12 7.56 -0.88
N GLN A 237 11.92 7.96 0.38
CA GLN A 237 11.64 9.35 0.75
C GLN A 237 12.81 10.31 0.47
N ASP A 238 14.03 9.79 0.26
CA ASP A 238 15.20 10.56 -0.14
C ASP A 238 15.35 10.61 -1.67
N TYR A 239 14.32 10.17 -2.42
CA TYR A 239 14.30 10.04 -3.86
C TYR A 239 15.37 9.12 -4.43
N SER A 240 15.86 8.16 -3.63
CA SER A 240 16.74 7.13 -4.14
C SER A 240 15.93 6.05 -4.85
N VAL A 241 16.41 5.63 -6.01
CA VAL A 241 15.75 4.64 -6.88
C VAL A 241 16.36 3.25 -6.64
N TYR A 242 15.56 2.32 -6.17
CA TYR A 242 15.91 0.91 -6.01
C TYR A 242 15.37 0.12 -7.20
N ILE A 243 16.23 -0.68 -7.81
CA ILE A 243 15.97 -1.29 -9.11
C ILE A 243 16.30 -2.78 -9.01
N SER A 244 15.33 -3.60 -9.38
CA SER A 244 15.59 -5.02 -9.66
C SER A 244 16.34 -5.14 -10.98
N ASP A 245 17.66 -5.32 -10.94
CA ASP A 245 18.51 -5.50 -12.12
C ASP A 245 18.49 -6.99 -12.54
N GLY A 246 17.37 -7.38 -13.14
CA GLY A 246 16.87 -8.75 -13.13
C GLY A 246 17.79 -9.79 -13.76
N ASN A 247 18.44 -9.45 -14.88
CA ASN A 247 19.37 -10.37 -15.56
C ASN A 247 20.78 -10.36 -14.96
N ASN A 248 21.11 -9.36 -14.13
CA ASN A 248 22.34 -9.33 -13.34
C ASN A 248 22.15 -9.95 -11.94
N HIS A 249 20.93 -10.35 -11.57
CA HIS A 249 20.63 -11.02 -10.31
C HIS A 249 21.02 -10.21 -9.06
N ARG A 250 20.79 -8.90 -9.12
CA ARG A 250 21.11 -7.95 -8.05
C ARG A 250 20.04 -6.87 -7.91
N VAL A 251 20.03 -6.21 -6.77
CA VAL A 251 19.29 -4.96 -6.57
C VAL A 251 20.27 -3.80 -6.51
N MET A 252 20.03 -2.79 -7.34
CA MET A 252 20.80 -1.56 -7.39
C MET A 252 20.04 -0.44 -6.68
N LYS A 253 20.74 0.39 -5.92
CA LYS A 253 20.24 1.67 -5.40
C LYS A 253 20.98 2.81 -6.10
N TRP A 254 20.26 3.69 -6.76
CA TRP A 254 20.77 4.97 -7.25
C TRP A 254 20.33 6.07 -6.31
N ILE A 255 21.30 6.78 -5.73
CA ILE A 255 21.00 8.03 -5.00
C ILE A 255 20.69 9.10 -6.05
N LYS A 256 19.78 10.04 -5.74
CA LYS A 256 19.44 11.15 -6.63
C LYS A 256 20.71 11.84 -7.15
N ASP A 257 20.74 12.08 -8.46
CA ASP A 257 21.84 12.70 -9.21
C ASP A 257 23.18 11.92 -9.22
N ALA A 258 23.23 10.69 -8.69
CA ALA A 258 24.43 9.86 -8.74
C ALA A 258 24.69 9.33 -10.15
N THR A 259 25.97 9.25 -10.54
CA THR A 259 26.39 8.71 -11.85
C THR A 259 26.46 7.20 -11.88
N GLU A 260 26.53 6.55 -10.72
CA GLU A 260 26.60 5.09 -10.57
C GLU A 260 25.76 4.63 -9.38
N GLY A 261 25.33 3.37 -9.43
CA GLY A 261 24.52 2.75 -8.40
C GLY A 261 25.35 1.98 -7.37
N ILE A 262 24.68 1.65 -6.27
CA ILE A 262 25.21 0.85 -5.16
C ILE A 262 24.47 -0.49 -5.15
N ILE A 263 25.20 -1.59 -5.02
CA ILE A 263 24.60 -2.91 -4.87
C ILE A 263 24.09 -3.06 -3.43
N VAL A 264 22.80 -3.34 -3.27
CA VAL A 264 22.15 -3.45 -1.95
C VAL A 264 21.59 -4.84 -1.64
N ALA A 265 21.51 -5.72 -2.64
CA ALA A 265 21.18 -7.13 -2.46
C ALA A 265 21.68 -7.97 -3.65
N GLY A 266 22.05 -9.23 -3.39
CA GLY A 266 22.49 -10.18 -4.42
C GLY A 266 23.94 -9.99 -4.87
N ASP A 267 24.17 -10.12 -6.18
CA ASP A 267 25.48 -9.98 -6.86
C ASP A 267 26.49 -11.13 -6.64
N GLN A 268 26.05 -12.28 -6.11
CA GLN A 268 26.86 -13.50 -6.04
C GLN A 268 26.50 -14.53 -7.13
N GLY A 269 26.04 -14.02 -8.29
CA GLY A 269 25.58 -14.80 -9.43
C GLY A 269 24.17 -15.38 -9.26
N GLN A 270 23.70 -16.02 -10.33
CA GLN A 270 22.41 -16.71 -10.34
C GLN A 270 22.44 -17.95 -9.45
N GLY A 271 21.43 -18.12 -8.60
CA GLY A 271 21.30 -19.33 -7.79
C GLY A 271 20.28 -19.17 -6.67
N ASN A 272 20.27 -20.12 -5.73
CA ASN A 272 19.34 -20.16 -4.59
C ASN A 272 20.04 -20.04 -3.23
N GLY A 273 21.35 -19.78 -3.21
CA GLY A 273 22.07 -19.44 -1.98
C GLY A 273 21.53 -18.17 -1.32
N LEU A 274 21.92 -17.91 -0.07
CA LEU A 274 21.44 -16.74 0.68
C LEU A 274 21.97 -15.40 0.16
N ALA A 275 23.09 -15.40 -0.58
CA ALA A 275 23.60 -14.23 -1.30
C ALA A 275 23.24 -14.21 -2.79
N GLN A 276 22.51 -15.23 -3.28
CA GLN A 276 22.18 -15.39 -4.68
C GLN A 276 20.69 -15.13 -4.92
N LEU A 277 20.39 -14.63 -6.11
CA LEU A 277 19.04 -14.33 -6.57
C LEU A 277 18.86 -14.89 -7.99
N SER A 278 17.60 -15.05 -8.42
CA SER A 278 17.28 -15.63 -9.72
C SER A 278 15.99 -15.01 -10.29
N GLY A 279 16.15 -14.26 -11.39
CA GLY A 279 15.06 -13.63 -12.14
C GLY A 279 14.16 -12.68 -11.34
N LEU A 280 14.73 -11.69 -10.67
CA LEU A 280 14.01 -10.77 -9.77
C LEU A 280 12.78 -10.11 -10.42
N ARG A 281 11.67 -10.01 -9.67
CA ARG A 281 10.43 -9.36 -10.11
C ARG A 281 9.80 -8.43 -9.08
N GLY A 282 10.51 -8.00 -8.06
CA GLY A 282 9.93 -7.16 -7.04
C GLY A 282 11.00 -6.66 -6.10
N VAL A 283 10.96 -5.36 -5.81
CA VAL A 283 11.80 -4.73 -4.81
C VAL A 283 10.95 -3.72 -4.05
N ILE A 284 11.06 -3.70 -2.73
CA ILE A 284 10.51 -2.66 -1.87
C ILE A 284 11.47 -2.45 -0.70
N VAL A 285 11.46 -1.25 -0.13
CA VAL A 285 12.27 -0.92 1.03
C VAL A 285 11.34 -0.47 2.16
N ASP A 286 11.53 -1.02 3.35
CA ASP A 286 10.76 -0.62 4.53
C ASP A 286 11.28 0.70 5.13
N GLN A 287 10.59 1.20 6.15
CA GLN A 287 10.96 2.44 6.84
C GLN A 287 12.32 2.38 7.57
N LEU A 288 12.86 1.18 7.81
CA LEU A 288 14.20 0.99 8.39
C LEU A 288 15.30 0.95 7.33
N GLY A 289 14.93 0.96 6.04
CA GLY A 289 15.85 0.78 4.92
C GLY A 289 16.17 -0.68 4.61
N THR A 290 15.40 -1.64 5.15
CA THR A 290 15.54 -3.06 4.81
C THR A 290 15.00 -3.29 3.41
N VAL A 291 15.80 -3.91 2.54
CA VAL A 291 15.43 -4.21 1.16
C VAL A 291 14.77 -5.58 1.11
N TYR A 292 13.54 -5.65 0.60
CA TYR A 292 12.80 -6.88 0.35
C TYR A 292 12.75 -7.16 -1.15
N VAL A 293 13.01 -8.41 -1.54
CA VAL A 293 13.18 -8.81 -2.93
C VAL A 293 12.35 -10.05 -3.23
N ALA A 294 11.61 -10.01 -4.35
CA ALA A 294 10.91 -11.16 -4.87
C ALA A 294 11.85 -11.95 -5.77
N ASP A 295 12.39 -13.02 -5.19
CA ASP A 295 13.29 -13.95 -5.86
C ASP A 295 12.44 -14.96 -6.66
N TYR A 296 11.86 -14.44 -7.74
CA TYR A 296 10.75 -15.06 -8.46
C TYR A 296 11.03 -16.49 -8.93
N GLN A 297 12.23 -16.78 -9.46
CA GLN A 297 12.55 -18.12 -9.95
C GLN A 297 12.88 -19.11 -8.82
N ASN A 298 13.09 -18.62 -7.59
CA ASN A 298 13.33 -19.43 -6.40
C ASN A 298 12.10 -19.50 -5.47
N ASP A 299 10.95 -18.96 -5.90
CA ASP A 299 9.66 -19.02 -5.19
C ASP A 299 9.76 -18.59 -3.71
N ARG A 300 10.47 -17.49 -3.47
CA ARG A 300 10.69 -16.95 -2.11
C ARG A 300 10.77 -15.43 -2.11
N ILE A 301 10.51 -14.85 -0.95
CA ILE A 301 10.83 -13.45 -0.65
C ILE A 301 12.04 -13.43 0.29
N MET A 302 13.01 -12.60 -0.07
CA MET A 302 14.25 -12.41 0.66
C MET A 302 14.33 -10.99 1.19
N ARG A 303 14.99 -10.78 2.35
CA ARG A 303 15.32 -9.44 2.86
C ARG A 303 16.81 -9.26 3.12
N TRP A 304 17.30 -8.03 2.94
CA TRP A 304 18.64 -7.56 3.28
C TRP A 304 18.58 -6.36 4.20
N SER A 305 19.39 -6.37 5.27
CA SER A 305 19.53 -5.22 6.16
C SER A 305 20.20 -4.06 5.44
N LYS A 306 19.81 -2.83 5.79
CA LYS A 306 20.46 -1.59 5.36
C LYS A 306 21.97 -1.57 5.64
N GLU A 307 22.41 -2.28 6.67
CA GLU A 307 23.81 -2.36 7.10
C GLU A 307 24.71 -3.19 6.16
N GLY A 308 24.16 -3.75 5.07
CA GLY A 308 24.96 -4.34 3.99
C GLY A 308 25.40 -5.79 4.24
N ASN A 309 24.54 -6.61 4.85
CA ASN A 309 24.81 -8.03 4.98
C ASN A 309 25.02 -8.69 3.61
N THR A 310 26.08 -9.49 3.44
CA THR A 310 26.30 -10.24 2.20
C THR A 310 25.17 -11.25 1.93
N ASN A 311 24.65 -11.87 2.99
CA ASN A 311 23.57 -12.85 2.91
C ASN A 311 22.22 -12.19 3.26
N GLY A 312 21.20 -12.53 2.48
CA GLY A 312 19.82 -12.23 2.80
C GLY A 312 19.19 -13.27 3.71
N THR A 313 17.94 -13.01 4.10
CA THR A 313 17.12 -13.91 4.92
C THR A 313 15.80 -14.19 4.19
N VAL A 314 15.39 -15.46 4.13
CA VAL A 314 14.05 -15.83 3.62
C VAL A 314 12.99 -15.38 4.61
N VAL A 315 11.99 -14.64 4.15
CA VAL A 315 10.89 -14.13 5.00
C VAL A 315 9.51 -14.64 4.58
N ALA A 316 9.40 -15.24 3.40
CA ALA A 316 8.19 -15.93 2.93
C ALA A 316 8.56 -16.92 1.82
N GLY A 317 7.82 -18.03 1.72
CA GLY A 317 8.11 -19.10 0.77
C GLY A 317 9.42 -19.82 1.08
N GLY A 318 10.13 -20.28 0.04
CA GLY A 318 11.42 -20.98 0.20
C GLY A 318 11.31 -22.49 0.48
N HIS A 319 10.09 -23.03 0.56
CA HIS A 319 9.82 -24.46 0.71
C HIS A 319 9.47 -25.14 -0.63
N GLY A 320 10.08 -24.63 -1.71
CA GLY A 320 9.84 -25.05 -3.09
C GLY A 320 8.56 -24.47 -3.69
N GLN A 321 8.45 -24.55 -5.01
CA GLN A 321 7.29 -24.14 -5.78
C GLN A 321 6.04 -24.93 -5.33
N GLY A 322 4.94 -24.22 -5.06
CA GLY A 322 3.66 -24.87 -4.75
C GLY A 322 2.63 -23.91 -4.19
N ASN A 323 1.51 -24.46 -3.71
CA ASN A 323 0.34 -23.69 -3.25
C ASN A 323 -0.01 -23.91 -1.76
N ARG A 324 0.84 -24.59 -0.99
CA ARG A 324 0.70 -24.65 0.47
C ARG A 324 0.88 -23.26 1.10
N LEU A 325 0.55 -23.12 2.38
CA LEU A 325 0.67 -21.84 3.08
C LEU A 325 2.13 -21.45 3.36
N ASP A 326 3.07 -22.39 3.31
CA ASP A 326 4.52 -22.19 3.40
C ASP A 326 5.21 -22.03 2.03
N GLN A 327 4.45 -22.10 0.94
CA GLN A 327 4.96 -22.10 -0.44
C GLN A 327 4.45 -20.92 -1.26
N LEU A 328 5.23 -20.57 -2.29
CA LEU A 328 4.87 -19.58 -3.31
C LEU A 328 5.04 -20.21 -4.69
N ASN A 329 4.47 -19.57 -5.71
CA ASN A 329 4.64 -19.92 -7.11
C ASN A 329 4.65 -18.64 -7.97
N GLY A 330 5.84 -18.23 -8.37
CA GLY A 330 6.06 -16.99 -9.11
C GLY A 330 5.67 -15.74 -8.32
N PRO A 331 6.27 -15.51 -7.13
CA PRO A 331 6.03 -14.29 -6.37
C PRO A 331 6.51 -13.05 -7.15
N GLY A 332 5.66 -12.03 -7.20
CA GLY A 332 5.92 -10.79 -7.92
C GLY A 332 6.06 -9.59 -7.00
N TYR A 333 5.07 -8.71 -7.04
CA TYR A 333 5.03 -7.50 -6.23
C TYR A 333 4.99 -7.81 -4.72
N ILE A 334 5.65 -6.94 -3.96
CA ILE A 334 5.75 -6.98 -2.51
C ILE A 334 5.26 -5.66 -1.93
N PHE A 335 4.45 -5.73 -0.87
CA PHE A 335 4.17 -4.60 0.00
C PHE A 335 4.53 -4.96 1.45
N VAL A 336 5.10 -4.03 2.21
CA VAL A 336 5.47 -4.23 3.62
C VAL A 336 4.70 -3.22 4.45
N ASP A 337 3.91 -3.69 5.43
CA ASP A 337 3.17 -2.81 6.33
C ASP A 337 4.04 -2.32 7.51
N GLN A 338 3.49 -1.43 8.34
CA GLN A 338 4.18 -0.84 9.50
C GLN A 338 4.53 -1.88 10.58
N ASP A 339 3.86 -3.04 10.59
CA ASP A 339 4.15 -4.16 11.46
C ASP A 339 5.18 -5.14 10.84
N TYR A 340 5.77 -4.75 9.70
CA TYR A 340 6.70 -5.55 8.90
C TYR A 340 6.10 -6.86 8.37
N SER A 341 4.78 -6.92 8.23
CA SER A 341 4.13 -8.00 7.52
C SER A 341 4.31 -7.81 6.02
N VAL A 342 4.53 -8.91 5.32
CA VAL A 342 4.84 -8.92 3.88
C VAL A 342 3.61 -9.41 3.11
N TYR A 343 3.09 -8.58 2.23
CA TYR A 343 2.02 -8.89 1.30
C TYR A 343 2.62 -9.20 -0.07
N ILE A 344 2.23 -10.32 -0.66
CA ILE A 344 2.90 -10.88 -1.83
C ILE A 344 1.86 -11.24 -2.87
N SER A 345 2.07 -10.79 -4.10
CA SER A 345 1.33 -11.33 -5.24
C SER A 345 1.89 -12.70 -5.59
N ASP A 346 1.19 -13.76 -5.19
CA ASP A 346 1.55 -15.15 -5.51
C ASP A 346 0.92 -15.51 -6.87
N GLY A 347 1.56 -14.99 -7.93
CA GLY A 347 0.93 -14.72 -9.22
C GLY A 347 0.40 -15.95 -9.94
N ASN A 348 1.17 -17.04 -9.92
CA ASN A 348 0.79 -18.29 -10.59
C ASN A 348 -0.18 -19.14 -9.75
N ASN A 349 -0.29 -18.86 -8.45
CA ASN A 349 -1.33 -19.44 -7.59
C ASN A 349 -2.61 -18.59 -7.53
N HIS A 350 -2.65 -17.44 -8.22
CA HIS A 350 -3.81 -16.58 -8.32
C HIS A 350 -4.34 -16.14 -6.94
N ARG A 351 -3.43 -15.77 -6.05
CA ARG A 351 -3.74 -15.34 -4.69
C ARG A 351 -2.82 -14.23 -4.22
N VAL A 352 -3.28 -13.51 -3.19
CA VAL A 352 -2.45 -12.59 -2.40
C VAL A 352 -2.23 -13.25 -1.05
N MET A 353 -0.97 -13.34 -0.66
CA MET A 353 -0.56 -13.88 0.63
C MET A 353 -0.08 -12.76 1.54
N LYS A 354 -0.37 -12.85 2.84
CA LYS A 354 0.22 -12.03 3.90
C LYS A 354 1.06 -12.95 4.80
N TRP A 355 2.34 -12.66 4.96
CA TRP A 355 3.17 -13.22 6.03
C TRP A 355 3.30 -12.20 7.15
N ILE A 356 2.89 -12.58 8.36
CA ILE A 356 3.22 -11.80 9.56
C ILE A 356 4.72 -11.94 9.79
N LYS A 357 5.36 -10.88 10.31
CA LYS A 357 6.80 -10.90 10.62
C LYS A 357 7.19 -12.17 11.39
N ASP A 358 8.21 -12.86 10.89
CA ASP A 358 8.80 -14.08 11.45
C ASP A 358 7.84 -15.30 11.50
N ALA A 359 6.67 -15.25 10.84
CA ALA A 359 5.78 -16.39 10.69
C ALA A 359 6.36 -17.44 9.72
N THR A 360 6.09 -18.72 9.99
CA THR A 360 6.53 -19.84 9.14
C THR A 360 5.63 -20.08 7.95
N GLU A 361 4.39 -19.59 7.98
CA GLU A 361 3.39 -19.75 6.92
C GLU A 361 2.59 -18.46 6.73
N GLY A 362 2.02 -18.31 5.54
CA GLY A 362 1.25 -17.15 5.13
C GLY A 362 -0.25 -17.34 5.29
N ILE A 363 -0.97 -16.24 5.18
CA ILE A 363 -2.42 -16.16 5.22
C ILE A 363 -2.90 -15.70 3.84
N ILE A 364 -3.87 -16.40 3.26
CA ILE A 364 -4.53 -15.95 2.02
C ILE A 364 -5.43 -14.75 2.38
N VAL A 365 -5.14 -13.58 1.81
CA VAL A 365 -5.93 -12.35 2.06
C VAL A 365 -6.80 -11.95 0.87
N ALA A 366 -6.52 -12.49 -0.32
CA ALA A 366 -7.38 -12.37 -1.49
C ALA A 366 -7.11 -13.52 -2.48
N GLY A 367 -8.11 -13.90 -3.27
CA GLY A 367 -7.99 -14.97 -4.25
C GLY A 367 -7.94 -16.37 -3.61
N GLY A 368 -7.21 -17.30 -4.25
CA GLY A 368 -7.02 -18.67 -3.75
C GLY A 368 -8.11 -19.68 -4.12
N GLN A 369 -9.14 -19.25 -4.86
CA GLN A 369 -10.20 -20.11 -5.40
C GLN A 369 -9.99 -20.46 -6.89
N GLY A 370 -8.71 -20.61 -7.27
CA GLY A 370 -8.28 -20.85 -8.65
C GLY A 370 -8.35 -19.61 -9.54
N GLN A 371 -7.95 -19.82 -10.80
CA GLN A 371 -7.97 -18.78 -11.82
C GLN A 371 -9.40 -18.46 -12.25
N GLY A 372 -9.75 -17.18 -12.34
CA GLY A 372 -11.02 -16.77 -12.94
C GLY A 372 -11.41 -15.33 -12.66
N ASN A 373 -12.66 -15.01 -13.01
CA ASN A 373 -13.23 -13.67 -12.93
C ASN A 373 -14.33 -13.57 -11.84
N GLY A 374 -14.52 -14.62 -11.03
CA GLY A 374 -15.43 -14.58 -9.88
C GLY A 374 -14.93 -13.65 -8.77
N LEU A 375 -15.83 -13.22 -7.89
CA LEU A 375 -15.52 -12.25 -6.81
C LEU A 375 -14.38 -12.68 -5.87
N ALA A 376 -14.15 -13.99 -5.73
CA ALA A 376 -13.08 -14.57 -4.91
C ALA A 376 -11.92 -15.16 -5.74
N GLN A 377 -11.92 -14.94 -7.06
CA GLN A 377 -10.90 -15.44 -7.98
C GLN A 377 -10.03 -14.30 -8.48
N LEU A 378 -8.77 -14.62 -8.77
CA LEU A 378 -7.82 -13.72 -9.42
C LEU A 378 -7.26 -14.41 -10.66
N SER A 379 -6.67 -13.65 -11.57
CA SER A 379 -6.04 -14.20 -12.76
C SER A 379 -4.78 -13.41 -13.09
N GLY A 380 -3.65 -14.10 -13.20
CA GLY A 380 -2.38 -13.49 -13.61
C GLY A 380 -1.96 -12.28 -12.78
N LEU A 381 -2.00 -12.38 -11.45
CA LEU A 381 -1.70 -11.26 -10.56
C LEU A 381 -0.26 -10.76 -10.78
N ARG A 382 -0.09 -9.48 -11.10
CA ARG A 382 1.22 -8.84 -11.31
C ARG A 382 1.60 -7.84 -10.21
N GLY A 383 0.60 -7.27 -9.53
CA GLY A 383 0.78 -6.21 -8.54
C GLY A 383 -0.30 -6.24 -7.46
N VAL A 384 0.02 -5.72 -6.28
CA VAL A 384 -0.92 -5.46 -5.19
C VAL A 384 -0.56 -4.10 -4.60
N ILE A 385 -1.47 -3.14 -4.63
CA ILE A 385 -1.27 -1.85 -3.95
C ILE A 385 -2.18 -1.85 -2.72
N VAL A 386 -1.62 -1.46 -1.59
CA VAL A 386 -2.33 -1.28 -0.32
C VAL A 386 -2.25 0.22 0.01
N ASP A 387 -3.41 0.85 0.20
CA ASP A 387 -3.58 2.25 0.63
C ASP A 387 -3.97 2.27 2.12
#